data_AF-A0A2V8IX43-F1
#
_entry.id   AF-A0A2V8IX43-F1
#
_cell.length_a   1.000
_cell.length_b   1.000
_cell.length_c   1.000
_cell.angle_alpha   90.00
_cell.angle_beta   90.00
_cell.angle_gamma   90.00
#
_symmetry.space_group_name_H-M   'P 1'
#
loop_
_entity.id
_entity.type
_entity.pdbx_description
1 polymer ?
#
loop_
_entity_poly.entity_id
_entity_poly.type
_entity_poly.pdbx_seq_one_letter_code
_entity_poly.pdbx_strand_id
1 'polypeptide(L)'
;MELLKTHIRHVPDFPKPGILFYDVTTLLKDPQGFKLAIDSMSEPYRGSGVTLVVGIESRGFILGSAVADRIGAGFVPVRKLGKLPAQTVRASYDLEYGSDSLEMHRDAIEKGQKVLIVDDLLATGHVPDRAGGVERPREAPGREGPGGAAVLSRQLPVASSRWRRAHRHWKLVT
;
A
#
# COMPACT_ATOMS: atom_id res chain seq x y z
N MET A 1 -12.34 3.94 14.73
CA MET A 1 -12.09 4.42 13.34
C MET A 1 -12.08 5.94 13.25
N GLU A 2 -13.06 6.65 13.80
CA GLU A 2 -13.03 8.14 13.83
C GLU A 2 -11.81 8.73 14.55
N LEU A 3 -11.32 8.06 15.60
CA LEU A 3 -10.10 8.46 16.32
C LEU A 3 -8.82 8.44 15.45
N LEU A 4 -8.77 7.58 14.42
CA LEU A 4 -7.62 7.55 13.51
C LEU A 4 -7.63 8.76 12.58
N LYS A 5 -8.82 9.26 12.20
CA LYS A 5 -8.97 10.40 11.30
C LYS A 5 -8.55 11.70 11.98
N THR A 6 -8.82 11.85 13.29
CA THR A 6 -8.45 13.05 14.06
C THR A 6 -6.95 13.22 14.24
N HIS A 7 -6.16 12.15 14.06
CA HIS A 7 -4.70 12.19 14.18
C HIS A 7 -3.97 12.39 12.85
N ILE A 8 -4.69 12.55 11.73
CA ILE A 8 -4.07 12.81 10.43
C ILE A 8 -4.20 14.29 10.12
N ARG A 9 -3.05 14.93 9.90
CA ARG A 9 -3.00 16.35 9.54
C ARG A 9 -3.38 16.51 8.06
N HIS A 10 -4.25 17.47 7.78
CA HIS A 10 -4.56 17.87 6.42
C HIS A 10 -3.67 19.05 6.02
N VAL A 11 -2.96 18.92 4.90
CA VAL A 11 -2.11 19.97 4.34
C VAL A 11 -2.70 20.37 2.98
N PRO A 12 -3.41 21.50 2.88
CA PRO A 12 -3.94 21.97 1.61
C PRO A 12 -2.81 22.38 0.66
N ASP A 13 -3.08 22.31 -0.64
CA ASP A 13 -2.22 22.78 -1.73
C ASP A 13 -0.82 22.13 -1.79
N PHE A 14 -0.71 20.89 -1.30
CA PHE A 14 0.52 20.12 -1.35
C PHE A 14 0.34 18.79 -2.13
N PRO A 15 1.29 18.41 -3.01
CA PRO A 15 2.50 19.13 -3.39
C PRO A 15 2.25 20.27 -4.40
N LYS A 16 1.00 20.46 -4.83
CA LYS A 16 0.57 21.48 -5.79
C LYS A 16 -0.80 22.04 -5.39
N PRO A 17 -1.15 23.26 -5.82
CA PRO A 17 -2.47 23.83 -5.59
C PRO A 17 -3.63 22.91 -6.00
N GLY A 18 -4.69 22.89 -5.20
CA GLY A 18 -5.89 22.07 -5.43
C GLY A 18 -5.82 20.65 -4.89
N ILE A 19 -4.72 20.25 -4.23
CA ILE A 19 -4.57 18.92 -3.62
C ILE A 19 -4.63 19.03 -2.11
N LEU A 20 -5.53 18.27 -1.47
CA LEU A 20 -5.53 18.07 -0.02
C LEU A 20 -4.64 16.88 0.32
N PHE A 21 -3.47 17.14 0.90
CA PHE A 21 -2.54 16.10 1.31
C PHE A 21 -2.88 15.58 2.72
N TYR A 22 -2.90 14.27 2.87
CA TYR A 22 -3.10 13.60 4.16
C TYR A 22 -1.75 13.23 4.74
N ASP A 23 -1.28 14.01 5.71
CA ASP A 23 -0.03 13.78 6.38
C ASP A 23 -0.23 12.80 7.55
N VAL A 24 0.13 11.54 7.30
CA VAL A 24 0.05 10.44 8.27
C VAL A 24 1.11 10.53 9.36
N THR A 25 2.12 11.40 9.25
CA THR A 25 3.22 11.44 10.22
C THR A 25 2.76 11.84 11.62
N THR A 26 1.68 12.61 11.74
CA THR A 26 1.06 12.95 13.03
C THR A 26 0.40 11.74 13.69
N LEU A 27 -0.19 10.82 12.89
CA LEU A 27 -0.71 9.55 13.39
C LEU A 27 0.43 8.62 13.83
N LEU A 28 1.52 8.58 13.06
CA LEU A 28 2.69 7.76 13.38
C LEU A 28 3.42 8.25 14.65
N LYS A 29 3.40 9.56 14.90
CA LYS A 29 4.00 10.17 16.10
C LYS A 29 3.21 9.87 17.38
N ASP A 30 1.90 9.65 17.28
CA ASP A 30 1.06 9.33 18.44
C ASP A 30 1.13 7.83 18.78
N PRO A 31 1.65 7.42 19.95
CA PRO A 31 1.84 6.00 20.26
C PRO A 31 0.55 5.18 20.24
N GLN A 32 -0.56 5.75 20.73
CA GLN A 32 -1.84 5.07 20.79
C GLN A 32 -2.48 4.95 19.41
N GLY A 33 -2.47 6.03 18.64
CA GLY A 33 -2.96 6.11 17.28
C GLY A 33 -2.19 5.18 16.35
N PHE A 34 -0.86 5.17 16.43
CA PHE A 34 -0.04 4.25 15.65
C PHE A 34 -0.33 2.79 16.01
N LYS A 35 -0.37 2.45 17.31
CA LYS A 35 -0.74 1.10 17.75
C LYS A 35 -2.12 0.68 17.24
N LEU A 36 -3.12 1.55 17.39
CA LEU A 36 -4.49 1.28 16.95
C LEU A 36 -4.57 1.11 15.42
N ALA A 37 -3.82 1.89 14.66
CA ALA A 37 -3.76 1.79 13.21
C ALA A 37 -3.20 0.42 12.79
N ILE A 38 -2.06 0.00 13.36
CA ILE A 38 -1.44 -1.30 13.06
C ILE A 38 -2.36 -2.44 13.49
N ASP A 39 -2.94 -2.39 14.70
CA ASP A 39 -3.87 -3.39 15.19
C ASP A 39 -5.07 -3.54 14.25
N SER A 40 -5.68 -2.41 13.86
CA SER A 40 -6.85 -2.40 12.97
C SER A 40 -6.53 -2.91 11.56
N MET A 41 -5.33 -2.62 11.03
CA MET A 41 -4.88 -3.09 9.72
C MET A 41 -4.57 -4.59 9.74
N SER A 42 -4.04 -5.09 10.86
CA SER A 42 -3.60 -6.47 11.01
C SER A 42 -4.75 -7.43 11.30
N GLU A 43 -5.77 -6.98 12.03
CA GLU A 43 -6.82 -7.84 12.58
C GLU A 43 -7.47 -8.78 11.56
N PRO A 44 -7.89 -8.32 10.36
CA PRO A 44 -8.55 -9.21 9.39
C PRO A 44 -7.63 -10.26 8.76
N TYR A 45 -6.31 -10.12 8.94
CA TYR A 45 -5.32 -11.03 8.37
C TYR A 45 -4.72 -11.98 9.40
N ARG A 46 -5.05 -11.84 10.69
CA ARG A 46 -4.65 -12.79 11.72
C ARG A 46 -5.20 -14.18 11.41
N GLY A 47 -4.33 -15.19 11.39
CA GLY A 47 -4.73 -16.56 11.07
C GLY A 47 -5.21 -16.78 9.63
N SER A 48 -5.10 -15.77 8.75
CA SER A 48 -5.58 -15.86 7.37
C SER A 48 -4.65 -16.67 6.45
N GLY A 49 -3.50 -17.11 6.95
CA GLY A 49 -2.46 -17.78 6.17
C GLY A 49 -1.63 -16.84 5.29
N VAL A 50 -1.72 -15.52 5.47
CA VAL A 50 -0.78 -14.57 4.86
C VAL A 50 0.62 -14.84 5.41
N THR A 51 1.56 -15.14 4.53
CA THR A 51 2.95 -15.45 4.90
C THR A 51 3.92 -14.34 4.53
N LEU A 52 3.47 -13.36 3.73
CA LEU A 52 4.31 -12.28 3.25
C LEU A 52 3.53 -10.96 3.17
N VAL A 53 4.16 -9.87 3.58
CA VAL A 53 3.66 -8.51 3.42
C VAL A 53 4.59 -7.72 2.51
N VAL A 54 4.04 -7.09 1.48
CA VAL A 54 4.77 -6.20 0.58
C VAL A 54 4.46 -4.75 0.94
N GLY A 55 5.50 -3.97 1.22
CA GLY A 55 5.40 -2.53 1.43
C GLY A 55 5.96 -1.75 0.25
N ILE A 56 5.25 -0.73 -0.21
CA ILE A 56 5.73 0.17 -1.28
C ILE A 56 6.48 1.34 -0.63
N GLU A 57 7.63 1.70 -1.20
CA GLU A 57 8.45 2.73 -0.59
C GLU A 57 7.80 4.12 -0.56
N SER A 58 8.17 5.00 0.35
CA SER A 58 8.93 4.71 1.60
C SER A 58 7.99 4.58 2.79
N ARG A 59 6.82 5.22 2.74
CA ARG A 59 5.89 5.29 3.88
C ARG A 59 5.15 3.98 4.09
N GLY A 60 4.86 3.24 3.02
CA GLY A 60 4.31 1.89 3.09
C GLY A 60 5.21 0.91 3.85
N PHE A 61 6.52 1.19 3.98
CA PHE A 61 7.41 0.36 4.81
C PHE A 61 7.04 0.42 6.28
N ILE A 62 6.73 1.61 6.80
CA ILE A 62 6.47 1.82 8.23
C ILE A 62 5.26 1.01 8.67
N LEU A 63 4.18 1.08 7.89
CA LEU A 63 2.94 0.34 8.17
C LEU A 63 3.09 -1.14 7.80
N GLY A 64 3.67 -1.43 6.64
CA GLY A 64 3.80 -2.78 6.12
C GLY A 64 4.66 -3.67 6.99
N SER A 65 5.83 -3.19 7.45
CA SER A 65 6.70 -3.98 8.33
C SER A 65 6.03 -4.23 9.69
N ALA A 66 5.34 -3.24 10.25
CA ALA A 66 4.64 -3.38 11.53
C ALA A 66 3.43 -4.33 11.42
N VAL A 67 2.71 -4.33 10.29
CA VAL A 67 1.65 -5.31 10.02
C VAL A 67 2.23 -6.72 9.85
N ALA A 68 3.34 -6.87 9.12
CA ALA A 68 4.02 -8.15 8.91
C ALA A 68 4.40 -8.80 10.25
N ASP A 69 5.06 -8.03 11.12
CA ASP A 69 5.39 -8.42 12.48
C ASP A 69 4.14 -8.86 13.26
N ARG A 70 3.06 -8.05 13.19
CA ARG A 70 1.84 -8.29 13.97
C ARG A 70 1.10 -9.57 13.59
N ILE A 71 1.20 -10.01 12.33
CA ILE A 71 0.53 -11.22 11.83
C ILE A 71 1.48 -12.42 11.68
N GLY A 72 2.77 -12.27 12.01
CA GLY A 72 3.77 -13.34 11.88
C GLY A 72 4.15 -13.67 10.44
N ALA A 73 4.19 -12.67 9.57
CA ALA A 73 4.55 -12.80 8.16
C ALA A 73 5.94 -12.19 7.87
N GLY A 74 6.57 -12.63 6.78
CA GLY A 74 7.77 -11.97 6.25
C GLY A 74 7.43 -10.60 5.63
N PHE A 75 8.45 -9.77 5.39
CA PHE A 75 8.29 -8.46 4.75
C PHE A 75 9.16 -8.33 3.51
N VAL A 76 8.59 -7.76 2.44
CA VAL A 76 9.27 -7.49 1.17
C VAL A 76 9.14 -6.02 0.79
N PRO A 77 10.25 -5.31 0.58
CA PRO A 77 10.21 -3.94 0.07
C PRO A 77 10.05 -3.92 -1.46
N VAL A 78 9.16 -3.04 -1.92
CA VAL A 78 9.08 -2.60 -3.32
C VAL A 78 9.56 -1.16 -3.40
N ARG A 79 10.52 -0.87 -4.28
CA ARG A 79 11.25 0.41 -4.32
C ARG A 79 11.28 1.03 -5.71
N LYS A 80 11.60 2.31 -5.83
CA LYS A 80 11.96 2.89 -7.12
C LYS A 80 13.22 2.25 -7.70
N LEU A 81 13.37 2.43 -9.01
CA LEU A 81 14.49 1.92 -9.80
C LEU A 81 15.86 2.18 -9.16
N GLY A 82 16.70 1.14 -9.08
CA GLY A 82 18.09 1.22 -8.65
C GLY A 82 18.29 1.29 -7.14
N LYS A 83 17.25 0.99 -6.34
CA LYS A 83 17.32 1.02 -4.87
C LYS A 83 17.46 -0.36 -4.22
N LEU A 84 17.33 -1.43 -5.00
CA LEU A 84 17.45 -2.81 -4.55
C LEU A 84 18.77 -3.40 -5.07
N PRO A 85 19.59 -4.05 -4.20
CA PRO A 85 20.94 -4.49 -4.57
C PRO A 85 21.02 -5.80 -5.34
N ALA A 86 19.99 -6.66 -5.28
CA ALA A 86 19.98 -7.96 -5.96
C ALA A 86 19.20 -7.91 -7.28
N GLN A 87 19.08 -9.04 -7.98
CA GLN A 87 18.30 -9.10 -9.22
C GLN A 87 16.85 -8.69 -8.98
N THR A 88 16.35 -7.78 -9.80
CA THR A 88 15.00 -7.23 -9.69
C THR A 88 14.08 -7.64 -10.83
N VAL A 89 12.79 -7.66 -10.55
CA VAL A 89 11.72 -7.53 -11.54
C VAL A 89 11.18 -6.11 -11.47
N ARG A 90 10.87 -5.52 -12.63
CA ARG A 90 10.46 -4.12 -12.76
C ARG A 90 9.05 -4.00 -13.31
N ALA A 91 8.20 -3.20 -12.68
CA ALA A 91 6.94 -2.76 -13.24
C ALA A 91 6.94 -1.25 -13.49
N SER A 92 6.68 -0.88 -14.73
CA SER A 92 6.54 0.51 -15.15
C SER A 92 5.06 0.89 -15.21
N TYR A 93 4.75 2.16 -14.93
CA TYR A 93 3.41 2.71 -15.09
C TYR A 93 3.47 4.17 -15.55
N ASP A 94 2.48 4.54 -16.36
CA ASP A 94 2.36 5.88 -16.89
C ASP A 94 1.73 6.82 -15.86
N LEU A 95 2.29 8.02 -15.77
CA LEU A 95 1.78 9.17 -15.05
C LEU A 95 1.19 10.16 -16.07
N GLU A 96 0.39 11.11 -15.58
CA GLU A 96 -0.19 12.18 -16.42
C GLU A 96 0.88 12.98 -17.17
N TYR A 97 2.08 13.10 -16.57
CA TYR A 97 3.25 13.71 -17.18
C TYR A 97 4.49 12.86 -16.88
N GLY A 98 4.63 11.74 -17.58
CA GLY A 98 5.84 10.88 -17.54
C GLY A 98 5.53 9.41 -17.26
N SER A 99 6.57 8.65 -16.91
CA SER A 99 6.45 7.25 -16.47
C SER A 99 7.30 7.06 -15.22
N ASP A 100 6.82 6.25 -14.28
CA ASP A 100 7.62 5.85 -13.12
C ASP A 100 7.74 4.32 -13.09
N SER A 101 8.61 3.80 -12.22
CA SER A 101 8.89 2.37 -12.14
C SER A 101 9.22 1.92 -10.74
N LEU A 102 8.66 0.77 -10.39
CA LEU A 102 8.93 0.08 -9.14
C LEU A 102 9.63 -1.25 -9.41
N GLU A 103 10.48 -1.63 -8.47
CA GLU A 103 11.28 -2.84 -8.46
C GLU A 103 11.03 -3.65 -7.20
N MET A 104 11.10 -4.96 -7.36
CA MET A 104 11.11 -5.95 -6.28
C MET A 104 12.23 -6.95 -6.56
N HIS A 105 12.87 -7.52 -5.54
CA HIS A 105 13.80 -8.62 -5.81
C HIS A 105 13.05 -9.79 -6.46
N ARG A 106 13.70 -10.42 -7.43
CA ARG A 106 13.12 -11.52 -8.23
C ARG A 106 12.79 -12.75 -7.40
N ASP A 107 13.53 -12.96 -6.31
CA ASP A 107 13.39 -14.07 -5.36
C ASP A 107 12.48 -13.72 -4.16
N ALA A 108 11.87 -12.52 -4.13
CA ALA A 108 11.13 -12.08 -2.96
C ALA A 108 9.78 -12.78 -2.75
N ILE A 109 9.19 -13.34 -3.81
CA ILE A 109 7.89 -14.03 -3.74
C ILE A 109 8.03 -15.41 -4.39
N GLU A 110 7.65 -16.43 -3.64
CA GLU A 110 7.60 -17.81 -4.08
C GLU A 110 6.17 -18.23 -4.47
N LYS A 111 6.08 -19.22 -5.36
CA LYS A 111 4.81 -19.81 -5.77
C LYS A 111 4.03 -20.36 -4.57
N GLY A 112 2.74 -20.05 -4.51
CA GLY A 112 1.84 -20.51 -3.45
C GLY A 112 1.85 -19.66 -2.17
N GLN A 113 2.71 -18.63 -2.07
CA GLN A 113 2.65 -17.69 -0.97
C GLN A 113 1.39 -16.82 -1.04
N LYS A 114 0.83 -16.51 0.12
CA LYS A 114 -0.29 -15.57 0.25
C LYS A 114 0.24 -14.23 0.71
N VAL A 115 0.07 -13.23 -0.15
CA VAL A 115 0.77 -11.94 -0.05
C VAL A 115 -0.23 -10.83 0.26
N LEU A 116 0.11 -9.99 1.25
CA LEU A 116 -0.64 -8.79 1.60
C LEU A 116 0.16 -7.54 1.20
N ILE A 117 -0.40 -6.70 0.35
CA ILE A 117 0.20 -5.40 0.03
C ILE A 117 -0.31 -4.36 1.03
N VAL A 118 0.60 -3.63 1.66
CA VAL A 118 0.30 -2.55 2.60
C VAL A 118 0.93 -1.24 2.11
N ASP A 119 0.11 -0.19 2.10
CA ASP A 119 0.55 1.17 1.81
C ASP A 119 -0.21 2.19 2.67
N ASP A 120 0.36 3.38 2.85
CA ASP A 120 -0.23 4.44 3.69
C ASP A 120 -1.41 5.12 2.98
N LEU A 121 -1.20 5.54 1.73
CA LEU A 121 -2.20 6.24 0.91
C LEU A 121 -2.06 5.84 -0.56
N LEU A 122 -3.09 5.20 -1.11
CA LEU A 122 -3.16 4.93 -2.54
C LEU A 122 -3.72 6.13 -3.31
N ALA A 123 -2.87 7.13 -3.54
CA ALA A 123 -3.17 8.20 -4.49
C ALA A 123 -2.83 7.72 -5.91
N THR A 124 -3.81 7.64 -6.82
CA THR A 124 -3.47 7.60 -8.26
C THR A 124 -3.31 9.02 -8.77
N GLY A 125 -2.40 9.20 -9.74
CA GLY A 125 -2.38 10.38 -10.58
C GLY A 125 -3.75 10.60 -11.24
N HIS A 126 -4.46 11.59 -10.75
CA HIS A 126 -5.38 12.53 -11.41
C HIS A 126 -6.10 13.33 -10.31
N VAL A 127 -6.05 14.66 -10.42
CA VAL A 127 -6.87 15.65 -9.70
C VAL A 127 -8.30 15.63 -10.32
N PRO A 128 -9.38 15.94 -9.56
CA PRO A 128 -10.67 15.25 -9.69
C PRO A 128 -11.56 15.82 -10.78
N ASP A 129 -12.42 14.96 -11.33
CA ASP A 129 -13.73 15.43 -11.78
C ASP A 129 -14.78 14.99 -10.74
N ARG A 130 -15.37 16.00 -10.11
CA ARG A 130 -16.63 16.06 -9.37
C ARG A 130 -16.91 15.08 -8.21
N ALA A 131 -17.08 15.70 -7.05
CA ALA A 131 -18.12 15.51 -6.03
C ALA A 131 -18.69 14.08 -5.82
N GLY A 132 -18.47 13.58 -4.60
CA GLY A 132 -19.43 12.69 -3.92
C GLY A 132 -18.92 11.28 -3.63
N GLY A 133 -18.82 10.96 -2.33
CA GLY A 133 -18.81 9.58 -1.85
C GLY A 133 -17.53 9.17 -1.12
N VAL A 134 -17.62 9.12 0.22
CA VAL A 134 -16.73 8.29 1.03
C VAL A 134 -17.09 6.82 0.73
N GLU A 135 -16.39 6.21 -0.23
CA GLU A 135 -16.51 4.77 -0.45
C GLU A 135 -15.78 4.01 0.67
N ARG A 136 -16.51 3.11 1.34
CA ARG A 136 -15.98 2.22 2.36
C ARG A 136 -14.78 1.40 1.83
N PRO A 137 -13.78 1.07 2.66
CA PRO A 137 -12.74 0.12 2.28
C PRO A 137 -13.41 -1.20 1.89
N ARG A 138 -13.35 -1.55 0.60
CA ARG A 138 -13.77 -2.87 0.13
C ARG A 138 -12.53 -3.75 0.07
N GLU A 139 -12.56 -4.88 0.77
CA GLU A 139 -11.65 -5.98 0.50
C GLU A 139 -11.76 -6.32 -1.00
N ALA A 140 -10.66 -6.16 -1.73
CA ALA A 140 -10.60 -6.73 -3.07
C ALA A 140 -10.57 -8.26 -2.90
N PRO A 141 -11.49 -9.02 -3.53
CA PRO A 141 -11.45 -10.47 -3.47
C PRO A 141 -10.08 -10.94 -3.96
N GLY A 142 -9.47 -11.90 -3.27
CA GLY A 142 -8.14 -12.41 -3.59
C GLY A 142 -8.05 -12.78 -5.06
N ARG A 143 -7.05 -12.24 -5.76
CA ARG A 143 -6.77 -12.57 -7.17
C ARG A 143 -5.38 -13.17 -7.27
N GLU A 144 -5.23 -14.13 -8.17
CA GLU A 144 -3.93 -14.70 -8.53
C GLU A 144 -3.01 -13.59 -9.06
N GLY A 145 -1.87 -13.44 -8.40
CA GLY A 145 -0.72 -12.64 -8.77
C GLY A 145 0.45 -13.51 -9.26
N PRO A 146 1.65 -12.93 -9.37
CA PRO A 146 2.88 -13.59 -9.82
C PRO A 146 3.07 -14.99 -9.27
N GLY A 147 3.44 -15.94 -10.11
CA GLY A 147 3.76 -17.30 -9.68
C GLY A 147 2.59 -18.07 -9.05
N GLY A 148 1.34 -17.61 -9.16
CA GLY A 148 0.17 -18.24 -8.52
C GLY A 148 -0.03 -17.83 -7.06
N ALA A 149 0.59 -16.74 -6.60
CA ALA A 149 0.37 -16.18 -5.28
C ALA A 149 -1.02 -15.53 -5.17
N ALA A 150 -1.74 -15.72 -4.06
CA ALA A 150 -2.97 -14.98 -3.80
C ALA A 150 -2.66 -13.60 -3.23
N VAL A 151 -3.07 -12.53 -3.91
CA VAL A 151 -2.75 -11.15 -3.51
C VAL A 151 -3.96 -10.45 -2.87
N LEU A 152 -3.74 -9.90 -1.67
CA LEU A 152 -4.65 -9.04 -0.93
C LEU A 152 -4.05 -7.63 -0.79
N SER A 153 -4.88 -6.61 -0.58
CA SER A 153 -4.40 -5.22 -0.39
C SER A 153 -5.11 -4.55 0.79
N ARG A 154 -4.36 -3.79 1.60
CA ARG A 154 -4.91 -2.99 2.71
C ARG A 154 -4.31 -1.59 2.78
N GLN A 155 -5.14 -0.63 3.21
CA GLN A 155 -4.77 0.77 3.42
C GLN A 155 -5.30 1.28 4.76
N LEU A 156 -4.81 2.46 5.17
CA LEU A 156 -5.45 3.23 6.21
C LEU A 156 -6.88 3.63 5.79
N PRO A 157 -7.86 3.58 6.70
CA PRO A 157 -9.28 3.86 6.42
C PRO A 157 -9.61 5.32 6.05
N VAL A 158 -8.59 6.14 5.81
CA VAL A 158 -8.71 7.52 5.30
C VAL A 158 -8.32 7.64 3.82
N ALA A 159 -7.82 6.58 3.20
CA ALA A 159 -7.46 6.56 1.79
C ALA A 159 -8.71 6.36 0.92
N SER A 160 -8.88 7.17 -0.13
CA SER A 160 -9.86 6.92 -1.19
C SER A 160 -9.39 5.78 -2.11
N SER A 161 -10.33 4.92 -2.51
CA SER A 161 -10.09 3.65 -3.23
C SER A 161 -9.63 3.85 -4.68
N ARG A 162 -8.39 3.47 -5.04
CA ARG A 162 -7.87 3.73 -6.41
C ARG A 162 -6.81 2.75 -6.97
N TRP A 163 -7.02 1.42 -6.96
CA TRP A 163 -6.03 0.43 -7.49
C TRP A 163 -6.40 -0.34 -8.77
N ARG A 164 -7.18 0.24 -9.70
CA ARG A 164 -7.57 -0.48 -10.93
C ARG A 164 -6.47 -0.59 -12.02
N ARG A 165 -5.37 0.18 -11.96
CA ARG A 165 -4.35 0.25 -13.05
C ARG A 165 -2.99 -0.42 -12.75
N ALA A 166 -2.39 -0.24 -11.57
CA ALA A 166 -1.10 -0.85 -11.23
C ALA A 166 -1.16 -2.40 -11.16
N HIS A 167 -2.30 -2.95 -10.71
CA HIS A 167 -2.54 -4.40 -10.66
C HIS A 167 -2.49 -5.11 -12.02
N ARG A 168 -2.73 -4.40 -13.13
CA ARG A 168 -2.65 -5.00 -14.48
C ARG A 168 -1.21 -5.20 -14.94
N HIS A 169 -0.28 -4.36 -14.51
CA HIS A 169 1.12 -4.47 -14.92
C HIS A 169 1.85 -5.58 -14.17
N TRP A 170 1.56 -5.81 -12.88
CA TRP A 170 2.21 -6.89 -12.14
C TRP A 170 1.80 -8.30 -12.59
N LYS A 171 0.71 -8.44 -13.36
CA LYS A 171 0.34 -9.69 -14.06
C LYS A 171 1.12 -9.93 -15.36
N LEU A 172 1.82 -8.93 -15.89
CA LEU A 172 2.51 -8.97 -17.18
C LEU A 172 4.02 -9.11 -17.06
N VAL A 173 4.59 -8.88 -15.87
CA VAL A 173 6.05 -8.90 -15.64
C VAL A 173 6.50 -10.17 -14.87
N THR A 174 5.56 -11.07 -14.54
CA THR A 174 5.84 -12.33 -13.84
C THR A 174 4.95 -13.46 -14.34
#